data_AF-A0A396RPV9-F1
#
_entry.id   AF-A0A396RPV9-F1
#
_cell.length_a   1.000
_cell.length_b   1.000
_cell.length_c   1.000
_cell.angle_alpha   90.00
_cell.angle_beta   90.00
_cell.angle_gamma   90.00
#
_symmetry.space_group_name_H-M   'P 1'
#
loop_
_entity.id
_entity.type
_entity.pdbx_description
1 polymer ?
#
loop_
_entity_poly.entity_id
_entity_poly.type
_entity_poly.pdbx_seq_one_letter_code
_entity_poly.pdbx_strand_id
1 'polypeptide(L)'
;MKRLLASIHDVSPRFEAQVDALADGLEGHLGGPRFAMLVVPDHWNGAPIAGNAAFAARLRGWAERGIEMFVHGWSHRDDAEHSGADAIRAKHMTAGEGEFLGLSRAEALARMQRGKALVEDLTGRPAAGFIAPAWLYSDGAKAALAEAGFALAEDHMRVWRPADGAVLAKGPVITWASRSKPRIASSLAASWALRKLLQGAETVRIAVHPGDTGVSALLRSIDRTITAFRTHVPSRYVDLIPPRHGEGDHAQHGGGGSPPALS
;
A
#
# COMPACT_ATOMS: atom_id res chain seq x y z
N MET A 1 -8.02 19.20 -4.94
CA MET A 1 -9.04 18.14 -4.71
C MET A 1 -8.60 17.32 -3.51
N LYS A 2 -9.50 17.05 -2.56
CA LYS A 2 -9.18 16.22 -1.39
C LYS A 2 -9.27 14.74 -1.76
N ARG A 3 -8.28 13.93 -1.37
CA ARG A 3 -8.12 12.53 -1.79
C ARG A 3 -8.33 11.58 -0.62
N LEU A 4 -8.95 10.43 -0.90
CA LEU A 4 -9.02 9.30 -0.01
C LEU A 4 -8.25 8.14 -0.63
N LEU A 5 -7.21 7.67 0.07
CA LEU A 5 -6.46 6.48 -0.29
C LEU A 5 -6.86 5.35 0.66
N ALA A 6 -7.19 4.19 0.11
CA ALA A 6 -7.50 3.00 0.89
C ALA A 6 -6.56 1.86 0.48
N SER A 7 -6.15 1.04 1.44
CA SER A 7 -5.31 -0.13 1.21
C SER A 7 -5.74 -1.32 2.05
N ILE A 8 -5.64 -2.52 1.46
CA ILE A 8 -5.70 -3.80 2.17
C ILE A 8 -4.26 -4.28 2.37
N HIS A 9 -3.88 -4.45 3.63
CA HIS A 9 -2.58 -4.96 4.05
C HIS A 9 -2.59 -6.49 4.14
N ASP A 10 -1.41 -7.10 4.22
CA ASP A 10 -1.24 -8.55 4.43
C ASP A 10 -1.89 -9.46 3.39
N VAL A 11 -2.00 -9.01 2.14
CA VAL A 11 -2.64 -9.77 1.06
C VAL A 11 -1.80 -10.99 0.72
N SER A 12 -2.32 -12.18 1.02
CA SER A 12 -1.62 -13.46 0.82
C SER A 12 -2.60 -14.64 0.81
N PRO A 13 -2.18 -15.84 0.34
CA PRO A 13 -3.00 -17.05 0.35
C PRO A 13 -3.51 -17.45 1.74
N ARG A 14 -2.83 -17.00 2.80
CA ARG A 14 -3.23 -17.27 4.19
C ARG A 14 -4.59 -16.67 4.54
N PHE A 15 -4.98 -15.59 3.89
CA PHE A 15 -6.10 -14.75 4.27
C PHE A 15 -7.11 -14.55 3.12
N GLU A 16 -7.20 -15.51 2.22
CA GLU A 16 -7.99 -15.42 0.98
C GLU A 16 -9.42 -14.90 1.19
N ALA A 17 -10.18 -15.52 2.09
CA ALA A 17 -11.58 -15.14 2.34
C ALA A 17 -11.72 -13.75 2.97
N GLN A 18 -10.76 -13.37 3.82
CA GLN A 18 -10.76 -12.06 4.46
C GLN A 18 -10.38 -10.95 3.46
N VAL A 19 -9.44 -11.23 2.56
CA VAL A 19 -9.07 -10.31 1.48
C VAL A 19 -10.26 -10.06 0.55
N ASP A 20 -11.01 -11.11 0.18
CA ASP A 20 -12.26 -10.95 -0.61
C ASP A 20 -13.26 -10.03 0.09
N ALA A 21 -13.58 -10.34 1.36
CA ALA A 21 -14.56 -9.57 2.11
C ALA A 21 -14.16 -8.09 2.24
N LEU A 22 -12.87 -7.80 2.44
CA LEU A 22 -12.36 -6.44 2.50
C LEU A 22 -12.37 -5.76 1.12
N ALA A 23 -12.03 -6.47 0.05
CA ALA A 23 -12.05 -5.95 -1.31
C ALA A 23 -13.46 -5.56 -1.74
N ASP A 24 -14.44 -6.45 -1.51
CA ASP A 24 -15.85 -6.20 -1.81
C ASP A 24 -16.40 -5.02 -0.98
N GLY A 25 -16.06 -4.98 0.31
CA GLY A 25 -16.46 -3.90 1.21
C GLY A 25 -15.88 -2.54 0.78
N LEU A 26 -14.57 -2.48 0.51
CA LEU A 26 -13.93 -1.25 0.05
C LEU A 26 -14.48 -0.81 -1.30
N GLU A 27 -14.65 -1.72 -2.25
CA GLU A 27 -15.20 -1.38 -3.57
C GLU A 27 -16.62 -0.79 -3.46
N GLY A 28 -17.47 -1.39 -2.63
CA GLY A 28 -18.82 -0.86 -2.37
C GLY A 28 -18.80 0.55 -1.79
N HIS A 29 -17.91 0.83 -0.83
CA HIS A 29 -17.79 2.17 -0.23
C HIS A 29 -17.16 3.21 -1.15
N LEU A 30 -16.21 2.80 -1.99
CA LEU A 30 -15.46 3.69 -2.87
C LEU A 30 -16.11 3.86 -4.25
N GLY A 31 -17.16 3.08 -4.54
CA GLY A 31 -17.85 3.09 -5.83
C GLY A 31 -17.03 2.50 -6.97
N GLY A 32 -16.07 1.62 -6.66
CA GLY A 32 -15.20 0.98 -7.65
C GLY A 32 -13.83 0.55 -7.12
N PRO A 33 -12.98 -0.05 -7.96
CA PRO A 33 -11.67 -0.64 -7.60
C PRO A 33 -10.56 0.41 -7.38
N ARG A 34 -10.84 1.48 -6.65
CA ARG A 34 -9.89 2.58 -6.37
C ARG A 34 -9.22 2.45 -5.01
N PHE A 35 -8.49 1.34 -4.84
CA PHE A 35 -7.71 1.06 -3.64
C PHE A 35 -6.47 0.23 -3.98
N ALA A 36 -5.58 0.05 -3.00
CA ALA A 36 -4.35 -0.73 -3.12
C ALA A 36 -4.41 -2.04 -2.33
N MET A 37 -3.64 -3.03 -2.77
CA MET A 37 -3.40 -4.29 -2.10
C MET A 37 -1.91 -4.46 -1.87
N LEU A 38 -1.52 -4.72 -0.62
CA LEU A 38 -0.14 -4.87 -0.19
C LEU A 38 0.17 -6.36 -0.04
N VAL A 39 0.85 -6.88 -1.04
CA VAL A 39 1.07 -8.32 -1.25
C VAL A 39 2.27 -8.79 -0.43
N VAL A 40 2.08 -9.86 0.33
CA VAL A 40 3.15 -10.59 1.04
C VAL A 40 3.47 -11.87 0.26
N PRO A 41 4.64 -11.96 -0.40
CA PRO A 41 5.05 -13.10 -1.23
C PRO A 41 4.92 -14.49 -0.59
N ASP A 42 5.36 -14.64 0.66
CA ASP A 42 5.30 -15.90 1.40
C ASP A 42 5.02 -15.65 2.88
N HIS A 43 3.75 -15.41 3.19
CA HIS A 43 3.32 -14.97 4.52
C HIS A 43 3.74 -15.98 5.60
N TRP A 44 4.56 -15.51 6.54
CA TRP A 44 5.22 -16.27 7.62
C TRP A 44 6.05 -17.47 7.16
N ASN A 45 6.58 -17.44 5.93
CA ASN A 45 7.31 -18.54 5.30
C ASN A 45 6.50 -19.86 5.27
N GLY A 46 5.19 -19.76 5.10
CA GLY A 46 4.28 -20.91 5.12
C GLY A 46 3.03 -20.75 4.26
N ALA A 47 2.96 -19.69 3.46
CA ALA A 47 1.85 -19.44 2.55
C ALA A 47 2.36 -18.78 1.26
N PRO A 48 3.22 -19.48 0.49
CA PRO A 48 3.82 -18.91 -0.71
C PRO A 48 2.77 -18.70 -1.80
N ILE A 49 2.85 -17.56 -2.47
CA ILE A 49 2.11 -17.33 -3.71
C ILE A 49 2.73 -18.15 -4.85
N ALA A 50 4.06 -18.33 -4.84
CA ALA A 50 4.76 -19.18 -5.78
C ALA A 50 4.22 -20.62 -5.68
N GLY A 51 3.77 -21.17 -6.82
CA GLY A 51 3.13 -22.49 -6.89
C GLY A 51 1.63 -22.50 -6.57
N ASN A 52 1.04 -21.38 -6.09
CA ASN A 52 -0.40 -21.24 -5.90
C ASN A 52 -1.04 -20.53 -7.11
N ALA A 53 -1.33 -21.29 -8.16
CA ALA A 53 -1.90 -20.76 -9.40
C ALA A 53 -3.27 -20.08 -9.20
N ALA A 54 -4.08 -20.56 -8.24
CA ALA A 54 -5.39 -19.98 -7.95
C ALA A 54 -5.25 -18.56 -7.37
N PHE A 55 -4.40 -18.38 -6.36
CA PHE A 55 -4.18 -17.06 -5.77
C PHE A 55 -3.46 -16.10 -6.73
N ALA A 56 -2.52 -16.61 -7.52
CA ALA A 56 -1.87 -15.86 -8.60
C ALA A 56 -2.90 -15.29 -9.60
N ALA A 57 -3.86 -16.11 -10.04
CA ALA A 57 -4.92 -15.67 -10.95
C ALA A 57 -5.82 -14.59 -10.31
N ARG A 58 -6.09 -14.70 -9.01
CA ARG A 58 -6.85 -13.68 -8.27
C ARG A 58 -6.12 -12.34 -8.19
N LEU A 59 -4.83 -12.35 -7.83
CA LEU A 59 -3.99 -11.15 -7.84
C LEU A 59 -3.96 -10.47 -9.21
N ARG A 60 -3.80 -11.25 -10.28
CA ARG A 60 -3.87 -10.75 -11.65
C ARG A 60 -5.23 -10.11 -11.95
N GLY A 61 -6.33 -10.78 -11.61
CA GLY A 61 -7.69 -10.27 -11.85
C GLY A 61 -7.96 -8.95 -11.11
N TRP A 62 -7.51 -8.80 -9.86
CA TRP A 62 -7.60 -7.53 -9.15
C TRP A 62 -6.76 -6.43 -9.81
N ALA A 63 -5.54 -6.75 -10.24
CA ALA A 63 -4.66 -5.79 -10.90
C ALA A 63 -5.21 -5.34 -12.27
N GLU A 64 -5.81 -6.26 -13.05
CA GLU A 64 -6.47 -5.96 -14.32
C GLU A 64 -7.66 -5.02 -14.17
N ARG A 65 -8.40 -5.13 -13.07
CA ARG A 65 -9.48 -4.21 -12.69
C ARG A 65 -9.00 -2.84 -12.21
N GLY A 66 -7.69 -2.66 -12.04
CA GLY A 66 -7.08 -1.39 -11.65
C GLY A 66 -6.79 -1.23 -10.16
N ILE A 67 -6.89 -2.30 -9.36
CA ILE A 67 -6.42 -2.29 -7.96
C ILE A 67 -4.88 -2.24 -8.00
N GLU A 68 -4.28 -1.33 -7.24
CA GLU A 68 -2.83 -1.12 -7.24
C GLU A 68 -2.13 -2.16 -6.37
N MET A 69 -1.10 -2.82 -6.91
CA MET A 69 -0.36 -3.87 -6.19
C MET A 69 0.94 -3.29 -5.62
N PHE A 70 1.07 -3.32 -4.30
CA PHE A 70 2.28 -2.96 -3.57
C PHE A 70 2.99 -4.21 -3.08
N VAL A 71 4.32 -4.12 -2.97
CA VAL A 71 5.11 -5.13 -2.27
C VAL A 71 5.09 -4.81 -0.77
N HIS A 72 4.76 -5.80 0.07
CA HIS A 72 4.67 -5.65 1.52
C HIS A 72 5.67 -6.53 2.27
N GLY A 73 6.95 -6.38 1.94
CA GLY A 73 8.03 -7.23 2.44
C GLY A 73 8.16 -8.55 1.68
N TRP A 74 8.68 -9.59 2.36
CA TRP A 74 8.75 -10.95 1.80
C TRP A 74 7.91 -11.92 2.61
N SER A 75 8.21 -12.06 3.90
CA SER A 75 7.57 -13.03 4.79
C SER A 75 6.69 -12.40 5.84
N HIS A 76 6.76 -11.07 6.03
CA HIS A 76 6.06 -10.40 7.14
C HIS A 76 6.47 -10.95 8.52
N ARG A 77 7.67 -11.55 8.60
CA ARG A 77 8.29 -12.06 9.81
C ARG A 77 9.57 -11.29 10.09
N ASP A 78 9.74 -10.89 11.33
CA ASP A 78 10.97 -10.34 11.83
C ASP A 78 11.94 -11.46 12.18
N ASP A 79 12.80 -11.80 11.22
CA ASP A 79 13.82 -12.84 11.35
C ASP A 79 15.18 -12.31 11.85
N ALA A 80 15.30 -11.00 12.15
CA ALA A 80 16.55 -10.42 12.62
C ALA A 80 16.70 -10.52 14.15
N GLU A 81 17.91 -10.88 14.62
CA GLU A 81 18.27 -10.75 16.03
C GLU A 81 18.38 -9.27 16.39
N HIS A 82 17.38 -8.75 17.10
CA HIS A 82 17.38 -7.36 17.55
C HIS A 82 18.14 -7.22 18.88
N SER A 83 19.01 -6.20 18.97
CA SER A 83 19.65 -5.78 20.23
C SER A 83 19.21 -4.36 20.60
N GLY A 84 19.14 -4.04 21.90
CA GLY A 84 18.85 -2.68 22.38
C GLY A 84 17.40 -2.19 22.18
N ALA A 85 17.22 -0.90 21.87
CA ALA A 85 15.91 -0.25 21.76
C ALA A 85 15.05 -0.82 20.61
N ASP A 86 15.69 -1.38 19.57
CA ASP A 86 14.99 -1.99 18.45
C ASP A 86 14.40 -3.37 18.81
N ALA A 87 14.99 -4.08 19.78
CA ALA A 87 14.40 -5.31 20.33
C ALA A 87 13.12 -5.02 21.11
N ILE A 88 13.07 -3.89 21.80
CA ILE A 88 11.88 -3.42 22.53
C ILE A 88 10.79 -3.01 21.52
N ARG A 89 11.15 -2.35 20.42
CA ARG A 89 10.19 -1.98 19.36
C ARG A 89 9.67 -3.18 18.57
N ALA A 90 10.55 -4.10 18.19
CA ALA A 90 10.20 -5.36 17.54
C ALA A 90 9.26 -6.23 18.43
N LYS A 91 9.60 -6.35 19.73
CA LYS A 91 8.83 -7.17 20.68
C LYS A 91 7.52 -6.53 21.13
N HIS A 92 7.48 -5.22 21.36
CA HIS A 92 6.32 -4.54 21.98
C HIS A 92 5.43 -3.77 21.01
N MET A 93 5.97 -3.26 19.88
CA MET A 93 5.19 -2.51 18.90
C MET A 93 4.75 -3.36 17.71
N THR A 94 5.66 -4.11 17.07
CA THR A 94 5.34 -4.88 15.86
C THR A 94 4.96 -6.34 16.12
N ALA A 95 5.27 -6.86 17.32
CA ALA A 95 5.13 -8.28 17.68
C ALA A 95 5.89 -9.23 16.74
N GLY A 96 7.07 -8.82 16.28
CA GLY A 96 7.91 -9.62 15.39
C GLY A 96 7.47 -9.60 13.93
N GLU A 97 6.77 -8.56 13.49
CA GLU A 97 6.38 -8.34 12.09
C GLU A 97 7.18 -7.19 11.44
N GLY A 98 8.18 -6.65 12.14
CA GLY A 98 9.03 -5.55 11.66
C GLY A 98 10.15 -6.02 10.76
N GLU A 99 9.85 -6.83 9.74
CA GLU A 99 10.85 -7.52 8.88
C GLU A 99 12.00 -6.63 8.42
N PHE A 100 11.73 -5.35 8.13
CA PHE A 100 12.71 -4.39 7.58
C PHE A 100 13.31 -3.44 8.63
N LEU A 101 13.00 -3.59 9.92
CA LEU A 101 13.49 -2.70 10.98
C LEU A 101 14.99 -2.92 11.28
N GLY A 102 15.48 -4.16 11.13
CA GLY A 102 16.87 -4.54 11.44
C GLY A 102 17.74 -4.89 10.24
N LEU A 103 17.21 -4.90 9.01
CA LEU A 103 17.95 -5.40 7.84
C LEU A 103 19.07 -4.46 7.40
N SER A 104 20.18 -5.06 6.97
CA SER A 104 21.20 -4.34 6.19
C SER A 104 20.62 -3.87 4.85
N ARG A 105 21.28 -2.88 4.23
CA ARG A 105 20.90 -2.40 2.90
C ARG A 105 20.85 -3.54 1.86
N ALA A 106 21.84 -4.42 1.86
CA ALA A 106 21.96 -5.49 0.87
C ALA A 106 20.81 -6.52 1.02
N GLU A 107 20.49 -6.91 2.26
CA GLU A 107 19.39 -7.85 2.52
C GLU A 107 18.03 -7.23 2.20
N ALA A 108 17.81 -5.97 2.60
CA ALA A 108 16.59 -5.25 2.29
C ALA A 108 16.39 -5.14 0.78
N LEU A 109 17.45 -4.79 0.03
CA LEU A 109 17.42 -4.70 -1.43
C LEU A 109 17.08 -6.04 -2.08
N ALA A 110 17.74 -7.12 -1.66
CA ALA A 110 17.49 -8.45 -2.22
C ALA A 110 16.03 -8.90 -2.02
N ARG A 111 15.46 -8.67 -0.82
CA ARG A 111 14.06 -9.01 -0.54
C ARG A 111 13.09 -8.12 -1.30
N MET A 112 13.36 -6.82 -1.37
CA MET A 112 12.61 -5.85 -2.16
C MET A 112 12.55 -6.23 -3.64
N GLN A 113 13.71 -6.52 -4.25
CA GLN A 113 13.81 -6.89 -5.66
C GLN A 113 13.10 -8.22 -5.95
N ARG A 114 13.26 -9.22 -5.08
CA ARG A 114 12.58 -10.50 -5.25
C ARG A 114 11.05 -10.37 -5.11
N GLY A 115 10.58 -9.62 -4.11
CA GLY A 115 9.16 -9.35 -3.93
C GLY A 115 8.57 -8.56 -5.10
N LYS A 116 9.30 -7.55 -5.60
CA LYS A 116 8.93 -6.77 -6.78
C LYS A 116 8.81 -7.66 -8.02
N ALA A 117 9.83 -8.44 -8.34
CA ALA A 117 9.83 -9.34 -9.49
C ALA A 117 8.64 -10.30 -9.44
N LEU A 118 8.39 -10.94 -8.29
CA LEU A 118 7.25 -11.83 -8.14
C LEU A 118 5.91 -11.12 -8.40
N VAL A 119 5.67 -9.96 -7.79
CA VAL A 119 4.41 -9.21 -7.97
C VAL A 119 4.23 -8.79 -9.44
N GLU A 120 5.30 -8.31 -10.07
CA GLU A 120 5.28 -7.88 -11.47
C GLU A 120 5.03 -9.06 -12.43
N ASP A 121 5.69 -10.19 -12.21
CA ASP A 121 5.52 -11.41 -13.01
C ASP A 121 4.10 -11.98 -12.90
N LEU A 122 3.53 -12.01 -11.70
CA LEU A 122 2.20 -12.55 -11.47
C LEU A 122 1.10 -11.68 -12.11
N THR A 123 1.25 -10.36 -11.98
CA THR A 123 0.22 -9.39 -12.37
C THR A 123 0.40 -8.88 -13.81
N GLY A 124 1.58 -9.03 -14.40
CA GLY A 124 1.94 -8.44 -15.69
C GLY A 124 2.00 -6.91 -15.66
N ARG A 125 2.11 -6.31 -14.47
CA ARG A 125 2.02 -4.86 -14.24
C ARG A 125 3.12 -4.40 -13.28
N PRO A 126 3.66 -3.18 -13.42
CA PRO A 126 4.63 -2.65 -12.48
C PRO A 126 4.07 -2.61 -11.05
N ALA A 127 4.90 -2.95 -10.06
CA ALA A 127 4.52 -2.76 -8.66
C ALA A 127 4.35 -1.25 -8.37
N ALA A 128 3.22 -0.87 -7.79
CA ALA A 128 2.89 0.54 -7.52
C ALA A 128 3.83 1.19 -6.50
N GLY A 129 4.40 0.38 -5.60
CA GLY A 129 5.39 0.81 -4.62
C GLY A 129 5.73 -0.29 -3.63
N PHE A 130 6.41 0.11 -2.56
CA PHE A 130 6.76 -0.77 -1.46
C PHE A 130 6.33 -0.16 -0.13
N ILE A 131 5.73 -0.98 0.73
CA ILE A 131 5.42 -0.59 2.10
C ILE A 131 6.04 -1.65 3.01
N ALA A 132 6.90 -1.27 3.96
CA ALA A 132 7.46 -2.25 4.88
C ALA A 132 6.35 -2.79 5.82
N PRO A 133 6.38 -4.08 6.18
CA PRO A 133 5.62 -4.63 7.29
C PRO A 133 5.69 -3.74 8.53
N ALA A 134 4.54 -3.52 9.17
CA ALA A 134 4.35 -2.58 10.27
C ALA A 134 4.82 -1.13 10.01
N TRP A 135 4.97 -0.73 8.73
CA TRP A 135 5.48 0.59 8.30
C TRP A 135 6.86 0.96 8.88
N LEU A 136 7.68 -0.04 9.23
CA LEU A 136 8.99 0.20 9.85
C LEU A 136 10.14 -0.09 8.87
N TYR A 137 11.06 0.85 8.78
CA TYR A 137 12.22 0.79 7.90
C TYR A 137 13.50 1.08 8.69
N SER A 138 14.50 0.22 8.56
CA SER A 138 15.89 0.55 8.91
C SER A 138 16.42 1.61 7.94
N ASP A 139 17.54 2.27 8.29
CA ASP A 139 18.19 3.20 7.37
C ASP A 139 18.75 2.46 6.13
N GLY A 140 19.16 1.21 6.30
CA GLY A 140 19.52 0.32 5.18
C GLY A 140 18.35 0.06 4.24
N ALA A 141 17.16 -0.21 4.79
CA ALA A 141 15.94 -0.41 4.02
C ALA A 141 15.51 0.86 3.28
N LYS A 142 15.61 2.04 3.92
CA LYS A 142 15.32 3.32 3.26
C LYS A 142 16.26 3.57 2.07
N ALA A 143 17.55 3.27 2.22
CA ALA A 143 18.53 3.39 1.13
C ALA A 143 18.25 2.39 0.00
N ALA A 144 17.82 1.17 0.33
CA ALA A 144 17.49 0.14 -0.64
C ALA A 144 16.24 0.46 -1.49
N LEU A 145 15.27 1.20 -0.98
CA LEU A 145 14.03 1.53 -1.71
C LEU A 145 14.29 2.23 -3.05
N ALA A 146 15.21 3.19 -3.08
CA ALA A 146 15.57 3.92 -4.29
C ALA A 146 16.26 3.00 -5.32
N GLU A 147 17.17 2.15 -4.83
CA GLU A 147 17.92 1.19 -5.64
C GLU A 147 17.04 0.06 -6.20
N ALA A 148 16.01 -0.36 -5.45
CA ALA A 148 14.99 -1.29 -5.92
C ALA A 148 14.05 -0.67 -6.99
N GLY A 149 14.11 0.64 -7.18
CA GLY A 149 13.34 1.36 -8.19
C GLY A 149 11.84 1.38 -7.91
N PHE A 150 11.41 1.49 -6.66
CA PHE A 150 10.01 1.71 -6.33
C PHE A 150 9.61 3.18 -6.54
N ALA A 151 8.45 3.40 -7.15
CA ALA A 151 7.93 4.75 -7.38
C ALA A 151 7.46 5.42 -6.08
N LEU A 152 6.93 4.63 -5.16
CA LEU A 152 6.31 5.08 -3.91
C LEU A 152 6.75 4.22 -2.73
N ALA A 153 6.84 4.85 -1.57
CA ALA A 153 6.88 4.17 -0.29
C ALA A 153 6.02 4.92 0.73
N GLU A 154 5.61 4.20 1.78
CA GLU A 154 4.70 4.72 2.81
C GLU A 154 5.13 4.31 4.22
N ASP A 155 5.00 5.24 5.16
CA ASP A 155 5.07 5.03 6.61
C ASP A 155 3.78 5.53 7.28
N HIS A 156 3.70 5.39 8.60
CA HIS A 156 2.54 5.81 9.38
C HIS A 156 2.12 7.27 9.16
N MET A 157 3.02 8.15 8.71
CA MET A 157 2.82 9.61 8.68
C MET A 157 2.90 10.21 7.28
N ARG A 158 3.43 9.51 6.28
CA ARG A 158 3.57 10.05 4.92
C ARG A 158 3.67 8.98 3.83
N VAL A 159 3.41 9.42 2.61
CA VAL A 159 3.83 8.77 1.36
C VAL A 159 4.95 9.60 0.75
N TRP A 160 6.02 8.95 0.30
CA TRP A 160 7.14 9.62 -0.35
C TRP A 160 7.61 8.88 -1.60
N ARG A 161 8.33 9.60 -2.45
CA ARG A 161 9.05 9.02 -3.59
C ARG A 161 10.47 8.64 -3.15
N PRO A 162 10.86 7.35 -3.21
CA PRO A 162 12.19 6.92 -2.78
C PRO A 162 13.35 7.56 -3.54
N ALA A 163 13.18 7.84 -4.83
CA ALA A 163 14.25 8.33 -5.70
C ALA A 163 14.89 9.65 -5.25
N ASP A 164 14.10 10.55 -4.64
CA ASP A 164 14.54 11.89 -4.23
C ASP A 164 14.04 12.29 -2.83
N GLY A 165 13.30 11.42 -2.15
CA GLY A 165 12.74 11.68 -0.82
C GLY A 165 11.56 12.67 -0.80
N ALA A 166 11.03 13.07 -1.97
CA ALA A 166 9.93 14.02 -2.05
C ALA A 166 8.69 13.47 -1.34
N VAL A 167 8.16 14.24 -0.40
CA VAL A 167 6.93 13.87 0.33
C VAL A 167 5.72 14.21 -0.53
N LEU A 168 4.94 13.20 -0.89
CA LEU A 168 3.81 13.31 -1.80
C LEU A 168 2.47 13.42 -1.08
N ALA A 169 2.36 12.83 0.11
CA ALA A 169 1.22 12.99 1.01
C ALA A 169 1.69 12.98 2.46
N LYS A 170 1.03 13.76 3.32
CA LYS A 170 1.29 13.85 4.76
C LYS A 170 0.02 13.55 5.55
N GLY A 171 0.21 13.05 6.77
CA GLY A 171 -0.86 12.80 7.74
C GLY A 171 -0.88 11.35 8.18
N PRO A 172 -1.39 11.05 9.37
CA PRO A 172 -1.40 9.68 9.89
C PRO A 172 -2.29 8.78 9.01
N VAL A 173 -1.85 7.54 8.80
CA VAL A 173 -2.72 6.47 8.29
C VAL A 173 -3.69 6.06 9.40
N ILE A 174 -4.99 5.96 9.07
CA ILE A 174 -5.98 5.41 9.98
C ILE A 174 -5.98 3.89 9.79
N THR A 175 -5.64 3.16 10.85
CA THR A 175 -5.51 1.71 10.84
C THR A 175 -6.04 1.11 12.15
N TRP A 176 -6.31 -0.21 12.15
CA TRP A 176 -6.82 -0.94 13.30
C TRP A 176 -5.91 -2.13 13.66
N ALA A 177 -5.92 -2.47 14.95
CA ALA A 177 -5.24 -3.63 15.48
C ALA A 177 -6.25 -4.56 16.18
N SER A 178 -6.40 -5.78 15.66
CA SER A 178 -7.36 -6.77 16.15
C SER A 178 -6.78 -7.78 17.17
N ARG A 179 -5.46 -7.75 17.40
CA ARG A 179 -4.73 -8.79 18.14
C ARG A 179 -5.06 -8.90 19.64
N SER A 180 -5.60 -7.86 20.28
CA SER A 180 -5.97 -7.91 21.69
C SER A 180 -7.05 -6.88 22.05
N LYS A 181 -7.81 -7.12 23.12
CA LYS A 181 -8.87 -6.19 23.59
C LYS A 181 -8.35 -4.74 23.80
N PRO A 182 -7.18 -4.50 24.44
CA PRO A 182 -6.65 -3.14 24.55
C PRO A 182 -6.28 -2.51 23.20
N ARG A 183 -5.71 -3.29 22.26
CA ARG A 183 -5.37 -2.81 20.92
C ARG A 183 -6.62 -2.48 20.09
N ILE A 184 -7.68 -3.28 20.23
CA ILE A 184 -8.99 -3.00 19.63
C ILE A 184 -9.56 -1.70 20.19
N ALA A 185 -9.62 -1.55 21.52
CA ALA A 185 -10.19 -0.37 22.18
C ALA A 185 -9.44 0.92 21.79
N SER A 186 -8.10 0.88 21.81
CA SER A 186 -7.28 2.02 21.41
C SER A 186 -7.45 2.37 19.93
N SER A 187 -7.51 1.39 19.03
CA SER A 187 -7.77 1.62 17.59
C SER A 187 -9.15 2.27 17.36
N LEU A 188 -10.17 1.86 18.11
CA LEU A 188 -11.51 2.47 18.04
C LEU A 188 -11.51 3.92 18.51
N ALA A 189 -10.82 4.22 19.61
CA ALA A 189 -10.67 5.59 20.11
C ALA A 189 -9.87 6.47 19.14
N ALA A 190 -8.74 5.96 18.62
CA ALA A 190 -7.89 6.66 17.68
C ALA A 190 -8.62 6.97 16.37
N SER A 191 -9.28 5.97 15.76
CA SER A 191 -10.07 6.17 14.54
C SER A 191 -11.22 7.15 14.76
N TRP A 192 -11.86 7.17 15.94
CA TRP A 192 -12.86 8.18 16.28
C TRP A 192 -12.31 9.61 16.29
N ALA A 193 -11.15 9.83 16.91
CA ALA A 193 -10.52 11.13 16.95
C ALA A 193 -10.03 11.56 15.55
N LEU A 194 -9.35 10.67 14.83
CA LEU A 194 -8.78 10.96 13.50
C LEU A 194 -9.85 11.29 12.46
N ARG A 195 -11.04 10.66 12.53
CA ARG A 195 -12.19 11.05 11.69
C ARG A 195 -12.54 12.53 11.81
N LYS A 196 -12.39 13.12 13.01
CA LYS A 196 -12.71 14.54 13.25
C LYS A 196 -11.55 15.44 12.86
N LEU A 197 -10.33 15.05 13.24
CA LEU A 197 -9.13 15.86 13.03
C LEU A 197 -8.74 15.99 11.55
N LEU A 198 -9.00 14.97 10.72
CA LEU A 198 -8.52 14.92 9.34
C LEU A 198 -9.55 15.41 8.29
N GLN A 199 -10.70 15.96 8.69
CA GLN A 199 -11.71 16.45 7.73
C GLN A 199 -11.16 17.53 6.77
N GLY A 200 -10.21 18.33 7.24
CA GLY A 200 -9.53 19.36 6.46
C GLY A 200 -8.39 18.85 5.57
N ALA A 201 -7.88 17.63 5.81
CA ALA A 201 -6.66 17.15 5.18
C ALA A 201 -6.81 16.99 3.67
N GLU A 202 -5.76 17.33 2.91
CA GLU A 202 -5.74 17.16 1.46
C GLU A 202 -5.74 15.69 1.04
N THR A 203 -5.12 14.83 1.83
CA THR A 203 -5.10 13.38 1.62
C THR A 203 -5.39 12.68 2.94
N VAL A 204 -6.34 11.75 2.93
CA VAL A 204 -6.64 10.85 4.04
C VAL A 204 -6.29 9.43 3.60
N ARG A 205 -5.64 8.67 4.49
CA ARG A 205 -5.18 7.31 4.21
C ARG A 205 -5.82 6.35 5.19
N ILE A 206 -6.39 5.26 4.69
CA ILE A 206 -7.04 4.21 5.47
C ILE A 206 -6.40 2.87 5.10
N ALA A 207 -5.94 2.13 6.10
CA ALA A 207 -5.38 0.80 5.95
C ALA A 207 -6.20 -0.21 6.74
N VAL A 208 -6.64 -1.29 6.08
CA VAL A 208 -7.39 -2.40 6.69
C VAL A 208 -6.60 -3.70 6.58
N HIS A 209 -6.80 -4.62 7.51
CA HIS A 209 -6.06 -5.89 7.59
C HIS A 209 -7.05 -7.06 7.63
N PRO A 210 -6.68 -8.23 7.10
CA PRO A 210 -7.49 -9.45 7.21
C PRO A 210 -7.98 -9.74 8.63
N GLY A 211 -7.14 -9.49 9.63
CA GLY A 211 -7.48 -9.67 11.05
C GLY A 211 -8.64 -8.80 11.55
N ASP A 212 -8.98 -7.70 10.86
CA ASP A 212 -10.09 -6.82 11.23
C ASP A 212 -11.46 -7.50 11.01
N THR A 213 -11.53 -8.42 10.04
CA THR A 213 -12.76 -9.13 9.67
C THR A 213 -13.27 -10.05 10.79
N GLY A 214 -12.38 -10.49 11.68
CA GLY A 214 -12.73 -11.28 12.86
C GLY A 214 -13.38 -10.47 14.00
N VAL A 215 -13.48 -9.14 13.88
CA VAL A 215 -13.97 -8.26 14.96
C VAL A 215 -15.02 -7.29 14.43
N SER A 216 -16.30 -7.58 14.67
CA SER A 216 -17.41 -6.76 14.14
C SER A 216 -17.38 -5.29 14.57
N ALA A 217 -16.79 -4.98 15.73
CA ALA A 217 -16.61 -3.60 16.18
C ALA A 217 -15.61 -2.82 15.30
N LEU A 218 -14.56 -3.48 14.80
CA LEU A 218 -13.58 -2.87 13.89
C LEU A 218 -14.20 -2.64 12.51
N LEU A 219 -14.91 -3.63 11.95
CA LEU A 219 -15.65 -3.48 10.69
C LEU A 219 -16.60 -2.27 10.72
N ARG A 220 -17.42 -2.14 11.78
CA ARG A 220 -18.28 -0.96 11.95
C ARG A 220 -17.50 0.35 12.06
N SER A 221 -16.29 0.35 12.62
CA SER A 221 -15.47 1.55 12.69
C SER A 221 -14.83 1.90 11.35
N ILE A 222 -14.44 0.90 10.56
CA ILE A 222 -13.95 1.04 9.18
C ILE A 222 -15.05 1.71 8.34
N ASP A 223 -16.26 1.14 8.33
CA ASP A 223 -17.41 1.69 7.57
C ASP A 223 -17.69 3.16 7.94
N ARG A 224 -17.74 3.46 9.25
CA ARG A 224 -17.93 4.82 9.76
C ARG A 224 -16.80 5.76 9.35
N THR A 225 -15.57 5.25 9.23
CA THR A 225 -14.40 6.04 8.84
C THR A 225 -14.44 6.38 7.37
N ILE A 226 -14.67 5.40 6.50
CA ILE A 226 -14.76 5.65 5.06
C ILE A 226 -15.94 6.61 4.78
N THR A 227 -17.11 6.37 5.39
CA THR A 227 -18.29 7.24 5.25
C THR A 227 -18.01 8.68 5.71
N ALA A 228 -17.23 8.86 6.79
CA ALA A 228 -16.87 10.19 7.30
C ALA A 228 -16.00 11.00 6.35
N PHE A 229 -15.36 10.37 5.36
CA PHE A 229 -14.53 11.02 4.35
C PHE A 229 -15.16 10.98 2.95
N ARG A 230 -16.49 10.89 2.84
CA ARG A 230 -17.22 10.95 1.55
C ARG A 230 -17.00 12.25 0.75
N THR A 231 -16.46 13.30 1.37
CA THR A 231 -16.10 14.57 0.71
C THR A 231 -14.70 14.53 0.12
N HIS A 232 -13.90 13.51 0.45
CA HIS A 232 -12.65 13.15 -0.20
C HIS A 232 -12.95 12.18 -1.33
N VAL A 233 -12.27 12.34 -2.45
CA VAL A 233 -12.49 11.48 -3.61
C VAL A 233 -11.62 10.24 -3.53
N PRO A 234 -12.18 9.02 -3.65
CA PRO A 234 -11.41 7.80 -3.82
C PRO A 234 -10.38 7.95 -4.94
N SER A 235 -9.11 7.89 -4.58
CA SER A 235 -7.97 8.16 -5.48
C SER A 235 -7.00 7.00 -5.47
N ARG A 236 -6.15 6.95 -6.50
CA ARG A 236 -5.07 5.96 -6.61
C ARG A 236 -3.79 6.55 -6.05
N TYR A 237 -2.88 5.71 -5.58
CA TYR A 237 -1.56 6.14 -5.13
C TYR A 237 -0.75 6.77 -6.26
N VAL A 238 -0.88 6.26 -7.49
CA VAL A 238 -0.24 6.86 -8.67
C VAL A 238 -0.68 8.32 -8.91
N ASP A 239 -1.88 8.72 -8.49
CA ASP A 239 -2.38 10.10 -8.62
C ASP A 239 -1.65 11.10 -7.69
N LEU A 240 -0.80 10.61 -6.78
CA LEU A 240 0.10 11.43 -5.97
C LEU A 240 1.38 11.81 -6.72
N ILE A 241 1.75 11.07 -7.77
CA ILE A 241 2.98 11.32 -8.52
C ILE A 241 2.67 12.43 -9.54
N PRO A 242 3.39 13.57 -9.51
CA PRO A 242 3.23 14.59 -10.53
C PRO A 242 3.55 14.00 -11.92
N PRO A 243 2.77 14.34 -12.96
CA PRO A 243 3.12 13.95 -14.32
C PRO A 243 4.52 14.47 -14.66
N ARG A 244 5.33 13.66 -15.34
CA ARG A 244 6.63 14.10 -15.83
C ARG A 244 6.39 15.25 -16.80
N HIS A 245 6.90 16.44 -16.48
CA HIS A 245 6.96 17.54 -17.45
C HIS A 245 7.84 17.08 -18.62
N GLY A 246 7.25 16.71 -19.76
CA GLY A 246 8.01 16.34 -20.96
C GLY A 246 7.34 15.49 -22.05
N GLU A 247 6.21 14.83 -21.80
CA GLU A 247 5.51 14.05 -22.85
C GLU A 247 4.08 14.56 -23.03
N GLY A 248 3.96 15.71 -23.69
CA GLY A 248 2.67 16.31 -23.95
C GLY A 248 2.78 17.61 -24.73
N ASP A 249 3.48 17.61 -25.86
CA ASP A 249 3.19 18.55 -26.94
C ASP A 249 3.78 18.14 -28.30
N HIS A 250 3.31 17.02 -28.87
CA HIS A 250 3.49 16.73 -30.30
C HIS A 250 2.23 16.09 -30.88
N ALA A 251 1.12 16.81 -30.79
CA ALA A 251 -0.07 16.50 -31.58
C ALA A 251 -0.92 17.76 -31.79
N GLN A 252 -0.40 18.72 -32.56
CA GLN A 252 -1.17 19.63 -33.41
C GLN A 252 -0.24 20.65 -34.07
N HIS A 253 0.19 20.38 -35.30
CA HIS A 253 0.37 21.37 -36.37
C HIS A 253 0.51 20.61 -37.70
N GLY A 254 -0.58 19.97 -38.13
CA GLY A 254 -0.77 19.59 -39.52
C GLY A 254 -1.25 20.81 -40.30
N GLY A 255 -0.33 21.68 -40.69
CA GLY A 255 -0.60 22.82 -41.55
C GLY A 255 -1.08 22.35 -42.92
N GLY A 256 -2.25 22.86 -43.34
CA GLY A 256 -2.80 22.63 -44.66
C GLY A 256 -1.91 23.23 -45.75
N GLY A 257 -1.34 22.38 -46.59
CA GLY A 257 -0.78 22.75 -47.88
C GLY A 257 -1.83 22.54 -48.97
N SER A 258 -2.30 23.62 -49.58
CA SER A 258 -3.07 23.56 -50.83
C SER A 258 -2.14 23.19 -52.00
N PRO A 259 -2.62 22.44 -53.02
CA PRO A 259 -1.81 22.12 -54.18
C PRO A 259 -1.74 23.31 -55.17
N PRO A 260 -0.66 23.47 -55.96
CA PRO A 260 -0.61 24.48 -56.99
C PRO A 260 -1.43 24.05 -58.21
N ALA A 261 -2.15 25.02 -58.79
CA ALA A 261 -2.84 24.88 -60.06
C ALA A 261 -1.82 24.76 -61.21
N LEU A 262 -2.02 23.77 -62.09
CA LEU A 262 -1.31 23.66 -63.35
C LEU A 262 -2.07 24.44 -64.44
N SER A 263 -1.34 25.31 -65.13
CA SER A 263 -1.66 25.87 -66.45
C SER A 263 -1.35 24.88 -67.55
#